data_AF-A0A958DLF6-F1
#
_entry.id   AF-A0A958DLF6-F1
#
_cell.length_a   1.000
_cell.length_b   1.000
_cell.length_c   1.000
_cell.angle_alpha   90.00
_cell.angle_beta   90.00
_cell.angle_gamma   90.00
#
_symmetry.space_group_name_H-M   'P 1'
#
loop_
_entity.id
_entity.type
_entity.pdbx_description
1 polymer ?
#
loop_
_entity_poly.entity_id
_entity_poly.type
_entity_poly.pdbx_seq_one_letter_code
_entity_poly.pdbx_strand_id
1 'polypeptide(L)'
;MKPRILSSLFLLLTFTAIPLFSSPPDHSVARKWNEVLLECIRNDYARPTVHGRNLFHTSIAMYDAWAAYDATAQTFLLGNTVGNFFCPFEGVPEPDNIQTAREEALSYACYRLLRARFDESPGAEASLNLIDSLFYALDYDPALVETDYSGGDPARLGNYLAGRILAFGLQDGSNEQDHYENQFYEPINPPLIPIVPGNPDIIDPNRWQPLTLDVFIDQSGNVIPISTPNFLSPEWGIVTPFALGANDLTIYERYGHAYWVYRDPGAPPYLEPLVGGGLSEEYKWGFSLVAIWSAHLDPADGVMWDISPGALGNNPALPQSIPEYRDFYDLLEGGDPGRGRSINPYTGQP
;
A
#
# COMPACT_ATOMS: atom_id res chain seq x y z
N MET A 1 -43.11 -44.54 40.28
CA MET A 1 -41.68 -44.73 40.01
C MET A 1 -41.46 -44.73 38.50
N LYS A 2 -40.93 -43.65 37.92
CA LYS A 2 -40.47 -43.59 36.52
C LYS A 2 -38.95 -43.42 36.56
N PRO A 3 -38.15 -44.20 35.81
CA PRO A 3 -36.70 -44.10 35.85
C PRO A 3 -36.24 -42.91 35.02
N ARG A 4 -35.26 -42.17 35.54
CA ARG A 4 -34.54 -41.11 34.82
C ARG A 4 -33.40 -41.74 34.05
N ILE A 5 -33.37 -41.55 32.73
CA ILE A 5 -32.23 -41.88 31.87
C ILE A 5 -31.26 -40.69 31.98
N LEU A 6 -30.05 -40.94 32.49
CA LEU A 6 -28.94 -39.98 32.40
C LEU A 6 -28.35 -40.08 30.98
N SER A 7 -28.44 -39.00 30.22
CA SER A 7 -27.74 -38.84 28.95
C SER A 7 -26.34 -38.28 29.25
N SER A 8 -25.31 -39.10 29.12
CA SER A 8 -23.91 -38.67 29.17
C SER A 8 -23.56 -37.93 27.89
N LEU A 9 -23.25 -36.64 27.99
CA LEU A 9 -22.77 -35.82 26.88
C LEU A 9 -21.27 -36.08 26.70
N PHE A 10 -20.87 -36.67 25.57
CA PHE A 10 -19.47 -36.88 25.21
C PHE A 10 -18.95 -35.61 24.52
N LEU A 11 -18.07 -34.86 25.18
CA LEU A 11 -17.44 -33.67 24.60
C LEU A 11 -16.26 -34.11 23.72
N LEU A 12 -16.41 -34.01 22.40
CA LEU A 12 -15.33 -34.24 21.45
C LEU A 12 -14.45 -32.97 21.41
N LEU A 13 -13.27 -33.01 22.02
CA LEU A 13 -12.25 -31.97 21.84
C LEU A 13 -11.64 -32.11 20.45
N THR A 14 -12.06 -31.27 19.51
CA THR A 14 -11.35 -31.10 18.23
C THR A 14 -10.15 -30.19 18.48
N PHE A 15 -8.94 -30.76 18.49
CA PHE A 15 -7.72 -29.97 18.39
C PHE A 15 -7.66 -29.39 16.97
N THR A 16 -7.95 -28.10 16.83
CA THR A 16 -7.58 -27.35 15.64
C THR A 16 -6.06 -27.18 15.67
N ALA A 17 -5.35 -27.85 14.77
CA ALA A 17 -3.93 -27.62 14.59
C ALA A 17 -3.74 -26.17 14.13
N ILE A 18 -3.06 -25.36 14.95
CA ILE A 18 -2.66 -24.01 14.56
C ILE A 18 -1.69 -24.18 13.38
N PRO A 19 -1.98 -23.64 12.19
CA PRO A 19 -1.04 -23.72 11.08
C PRO A 19 0.22 -22.93 11.46
N LEU A 20 1.34 -23.62 11.64
CA LEU A 20 2.63 -22.96 11.79
C LEU A 20 3.05 -22.33 10.47
N PHE A 21 3.58 -21.12 10.55
CA PHE A 21 4.28 -20.51 9.43
C PHE A 21 5.45 -21.39 8.99
N SER A 22 5.42 -21.86 7.74
CA SER A 22 6.50 -22.62 7.12
C SER A 22 7.20 -21.71 6.12
N SER A 23 8.40 -21.22 6.47
CA SER A 23 9.30 -20.55 5.53
C SER A 23 10.48 -21.46 5.20
N PRO A 24 11.04 -21.35 3.98
CA PRO A 24 12.28 -22.05 3.65
C PRO A 24 13.37 -21.78 4.70
N PRO A 25 14.12 -22.80 5.13
CA PRO A 25 15.13 -22.65 6.20
C PRO A 25 16.22 -21.63 5.85
N ASP A 26 16.45 -21.35 4.57
CA ASP A 26 17.51 -20.46 4.09
C ASP A 26 17.12 -18.96 4.10
N HIS A 27 15.87 -18.60 4.46
CA HIS A 27 15.46 -17.21 4.55
C HIS A 27 16.02 -16.52 5.81
N SER A 28 16.56 -15.31 5.64
CA SER A 28 16.93 -14.45 6.78
C SER A 28 15.72 -14.09 7.64
N VAL A 29 15.93 -13.76 8.92
CA VAL A 29 14.85 -13.34 9.83
C VAL A 29 14.08 -12.14 9.26
N ALA A 30 14.78 -11.16 8.66
CA ALA A 30 14.15 -10.03 7.97
C ALA A 30 13.24 -10.49 6.81
N ARG A 31 13.67 -11.47 6.01
CA ARG A 31 12.83 -12.02 4.94
C ARG A 31 11.59 -12.72 5.49
N LYS A 32 11.71 -13.45 6.61
CA LYS A 32 10.56 -14.11 7.26
C LYS A 32 9.51 -13.10 7.71
N TRP A 33 9.93 -12.01 8.35
CA TRP A 33 9.03 -10.91 8.73
C TRP A 33 8.40 -10.19 7.53
N ASN A 34 9.12 -10.06 6.43
CA ASN A 34 8.57 -9.50 5.19
C ASN A 34 7.44 -10.40 4.64
N GLU A 35 7.65 -11.71 4.58
CA GLU A 35 6.59 -12.65 4.15
C GLU A 35 5.36 -12.58 5.08
N VAL A 36 5.55 -12.47 6.40
CA VAL A 36 4.46 -12.28 7.35
C VAL A 36 3.69 -10.99 7.07
N LEU A 37 4.39 -9.86 6.88
CA LEU A 37 3.76 -8.59 6.53
C LEU A 37 2.97 -8.69 5.21
N LEU A 38 3.54 -9.29 4.17
CA LEU A 38 2.87 -9.45 2.88
C LEU A 38 1.59 -10.29 3.01
N GLU A 39 1.60 -11.31 3.85
CA GLU A 39 0.41 -12.10 4.12
C GLU A 39 -0.63 -11.33 4.94
N CYS A 40 -0.19 -10.53 5.93
CA CYS A 40 -1.10 -9.61 6.64
C CYS A 40 -1.79 -8.63 5.68
N ILE A 41 -1.06 -8.11 4.68
CA ILE A 41 -1.62 -7.23 3.64
C ILE A 41 -2.68 -7.96 2.80
N ARG A 42 -2.44 -9.22 2.43
CA ARG A 42 -3.42 -10.04 1.68
C ARG A 42 -4.70 -10.30 2.47
N ASN A 43 -4.58 -10.37 3.79
CA ASN A 43 -5.70 -10.59 4.72
C ASN A 43 -6.45 -9.30 5.11
N ASP A 44 -6.10 -8.16 4.51
CA ASP A 44 -6.66 -6.84 4.84
C ASP A 44 -7.42 -6.24 3.64
N TYR A 45 -8.10 -5.12 3.84
CA TYR A 45 -8.70 -4.33 2.78
C TYR A 45 -7.66 -3.84 1.77
N ALA A 46 -8.07 -3.66 0.52
CA ALA A 46 -7.22 -3.04 -0.51
C ALA A 46 -6.98 -1.54 -0.23
N ARG A 47 -5.93 -1.24 0.54
CA ARG A 47 -5.56 0.12 0.97
C ARG A 47 -4.11 0.46 0.57
N PRO A 48 -3.82 0.65 -0.73
CA PRO A 48 -2.44 0.74 -1.25
C PRO A 48 -1.57 1.82 -0.56
N THR A 49 -2.14 2.97 -0.22
CA THR A 49 -1.45 4.06 0.51
C THR A 49 -1.05 3.63 1.92
N VAL A 50 -1.97 3.04 2.67
CA VAL A 50 -1.75 2.50 4.02
C VAL A 50 -0.75 1.34 3.99
N HIS A 51 -0.89 0.42 3.04
CA HIS A 51 0.01 -0.73 2.89
C HIS A 51 1.42 -0.33 2.49
N GLY A 52 1.57 0.63 1.57
CA GLY A 52 2.87 1.21 1.22
C GLY A 52 3.56 1.83 2.42
N ARG A 53 2.80 2.48 3.29
CA ARG A 53 3.29 3.03 4.55
C ARG A 53 3.66 1.96 5.59
N ASN A 54 2.86 0.90 5.74
CA ASN A 54 3.19 -0.24 6.60
C ASN A 54 4.50 -0.92 6.16
N LEU A 55 4.68 -1.14 4.85
CA LEU A 55 5.93 -1.64 4.27
C LEU A 55 7.11 -0.73 4.59
N PHE A 56 6.94 0.58 4.46
CA PHE A 56 7.96 1.56 4.81
C PHE A 56 8.30 1.51 6.31
N HIS A 57 7.31 1.56 7.19
CA HIS A 57 7.51 1.54 8.65
C HIS A 57 8.17 0.25 9.13
N THR A 58 7.79 -0.90 8.57
CA THR A 58 8.47 -2.16 8.86
C THR A 58 9.91 -2.15 8.33
N SER A 59 10.17 -1.54 7.18
CA SER A 59 11.54 -1.38 6.67
C SER A 59 12.41 -0.52 7.59
N ILE A 60 11.85 0.55 8.17
CA ILE A 60 12.52 1.34 9.22
C ILE A 60 12.84 0.43 10.41
N ALA A 61 11.87 -0.33 10.92
CA ALA A 61 12.06 -1.22 12.06
C ALA A 61 13.23 -2.20 11.84
N MET A 62 13.29 -2.80 10.66
CA MET A 62 14.36 -3.73 10.28
C MET A 62 15.71 -3.03 10.12
N TYR A 63 15.73 -1.90 9.41
CA TYR A 63 16.97 -1.19 9.09
C TYR A 63 17.59 -0.56 10.34
N ASP A 64 16.80 0.12 11.17
CA ASP A 64 17.30 0.79 12.37
C ASP A 64 17.75 -0.21 13.44
N ALA A 65 17.04 -1.34 13.60
CA ALA A 65 17.49 -2.42 14.47
C ALA A 65 18.81 -3.02 14.01
N TRP A 66 19.04 -3.12 12.69
CA TRP A 66 20.31 -3.57 12.14
C TRP A 66 21.44 -2.54 12.31
N ALA A 67 21.15 -1.28 11.99
CA ALA A 67 22.09 -0.17 11.98
C ALA A 67 22.52 0.24 13.39
N ALA A 68 21.68 0.04 14.41
CA ALA A 68 22.03 0.31 15.81
C ALA A 68 23.28 -0.46 16.29
N TYR A 69 23.58 -1.60 15.68
CA TYR A 69 24.77 -2.42 15.97
C TYR A 69 25.84 -2.36 14.87
N ASP A 70 25.70 -1.48 13.88
CA ASP A 70 26.70 -1.28 12.84
C ASP A 70 27.63 -0.10 13.19
N ALA A 71 28.92 -0.24 12.92
CA ALA A 71 29.90 0.81 13.22
C ALA A 71 29.83 2.02 12.27
N THR A 72 29.18 1.87 11.11
CA THR A 72 29.22 2.86 10.03
C THR A 72 27.85 3.28 9.50
N ALA A 73 26.84 2.41 9.65
CA ALA A 73 25.50 2.72 9.21
C ALA A 73 24.91 3.88 10.02
N GLN A 74 24.07 4.67 9.35
CA GLN A 74 23.26 5.69 9.99
C GLN A 74 21.83 5.18 10.05
N THR A 75 21.23 5.22 11.22
CA THR A 75 19.81 4.95 11.43
C THR A 75 18.95 5.96 10.68
N PHE A 76 17.72 5.59 10.34
CA PHE A 76 16.73 6.50 9.75
C PHE A 76 15.97 7.26 10.83
N LEU A 77 15.38 6.55 11.80
CA LEU A 77 14.53 7.13 12.84
C LEU A 77 15.33 7.34 14.13
N LEU A 78 15.96 6.31 14.69
CA LEU A 78 16.73 6.39 15.94
C LEU A 78 17.78 7.50 15.88
N GLY A 79 17.76 8.41 16.85
CA GLY A 79 18.72 9.51 16.96
C GLY A 79 18.45 10.69 16.01
N ASN A 80 17.45 10.58 15.15
CA ASN A 80 17.17 11.57 14.10
C ASN A 80 15.81 12.25 14.30
N THR A 81 15.65 13.35 13.57
CA THR A 81 14.36 14.01 13.37
C THR A 81 13.85 13.69 11.96
N VAL A 82 12.68 13.06 11.88
CA VAL A 82 11.98 12.76 10.63
C VAL A 82 10.66 13.55 10.61
N GLY A 83 10.52 14.45 9.65
CA GLY A 83 9.44 15.45 9.67
C GLY A 83 9.50 16.27 10.97
N ASN A 84 8.43 16.23 11.75
CA ASN A 84 8.33 16.91 13.06
C ASN A 84 8.55 15.96 14.25
N PHE A 85 9.00 14.72 14.01
CA PHE A 85 9.19 13.72 15.06
C PHE A 85 10.68 13.52 15.34
N PHE A 86 11.12 13.85 16.56
CA PHE A 86 12.45 13.49 17.04
C PHE A 86 12.40 12.16 17.79
N CYS A 87 13.33 11.26 17.49
CA CYS A 87 13.47 9.98 18.17
C CYS A 87 14.80 9.95 18.94
N PRO A 88 14.81 10.05 20.28
CA PRO A 88 16.05 10.01 21.03
C PRO A 88 16.69 8.62 20.95
N PHE A 89 18.02 8.58 20.83
CA PHE A 89 18.80 7.35 20.84
C PHE A 89 20.21 7.65 21.36
N GLU A 90 20.64 6.91 22.38
CA GLU A 90 21.94 7.11 23.03
C GLU A 90 22.99 6.09 22.58
N GLY A 91 22.65 5.22 21.63
CA GLY A 91 23.46 4.06 21.26
C GLY A 91 23.12 2.83 22.09
N VAL A 92 23.76 1.72 21.76
CA VAL A 92 23.66 0.45 22.50
C VAL A 92 25.06 -0.06 22.86
N PRO A 93 25.23 -0.73 24.00
CA PRO A 93 26.45 -1.48 24.31
C PRO A 93 26.77 -2.53 23.24
N GLU A 94 28.06 -2.85 23.07
CA GLU A 94 28.48 -3.92 22.16
C GLU A 94 28.00 -5.29 22.68
N PRO A 95 27.19 -6.04 21.91
CA PRO A 95 26.69 -7.34 22.34
C PRO A 95 27.72 -8.45 22.08
N ASP A 96 27.59 -9.57 22.79
CA ASP A 96 28.43 -10.76 22.57
C ASP A 96 28.31 -11.32 21.14
N ASN A 97 27.11 -11.24 20.55
CA ASN A 97 26.84 -11.64 19.17
C ASN A 97 25.95 -10.59 18.47
N ILE A 98 26.57 -9.81 17.58
CA ILE A 98 25.90 -8.76 16.81
C ILE A 98 24.77 -9.32 15.95
N GLN A 99 24.93 -10.49 15.32
CA GLN A 99 23.89 -11.04 14.45
C GLN A 99 22.65 -11.42 15.26
N THR A 100 22.83 -12.08 16.41
CA THR A 100 21.71 -12.45 17.29
C THR A 100 21.02 -11.21 17.85
N ALA A 101 21.78 -10.19 18.28
CA ALA A 101 21.20 -8.94 18.77
C ALA A 101 20.38 -8.20 17.69
N ARG A 102 20.87 -8.18 16.45
CA ARG A 102 20.12 -7.62 15.31
C ARG A 102 18.83 -8.39 15.05
N GLU A 103 18.91 -9.73 15.04
CA GLU A 103 17.78 -10.64 14.81
C GLU A 103 16.68 -10.53 15.88
N GLU A 104 17.09 -10.35 17.14
CA GLU A 104 16.17 -10.15 18.26
C GLU A 104 15.54 -8.76 18.22
N ALA A 105 16.35 -7.70 18.09
CA ALA A 105 15.84 -6.33 18.04
C ALA A 105 14.86 -6.11 16.88
N LEU A 106 15.16 -6.57 15.66
CA LEU A 106 14.18 -6.41 14.57
C LEU A 106 12.92 -7.23 14.82
N SER A 107 13.03 -8.40 15.44
CA SER A 107 11.88 -9.29 15.63
C SER A 107 10.91 -8.72 16.64
N TYR A 108 11.39 -8.19 17.77
CA TYR A 108 10.55 -7.47 18.71
C TYR A 108 9.96 -6.20 18.07
N ALA A 109 10.74 -5.46 17.26
CA ALA A 109 10.23 -4.29 16.57
C ALA A 109 9.10 -4.63 15.58
N CYS A 110 9.30 -5.64 14.73
CA CYS A 110 8.31 -6.10 13.75
C CYS A 110 7.08 -6.69 14.45
N TYR A 111 7.26 -7.50 15.49
CA TYR A 111 6.16 -8.12 16.24
C TYR A 111 5.20 -7.07 16.79
N ARG A 112 5.73 -6.08 17.52
CA ARG A 112 4.91 -5.01 18.13
C ARG A 112 4.26 -4.13 17.08
N LEU A 113 5.02 -3.75 16.05
CA LEU A 113 4.51 -2.91 14.96
C LEU A 113 3.38 -3.63 14.21
N LEU A 114 3.61 -4.83 13.68
CA LEU A 114 2.64 -5.53 12.86
C LEU A 114 1.38 -5.89 13.63
N ARG A 115 1.48 -6.30 14.91
CA ARG A 115 0.29 -6.54 15.73
C ARG A 115 -0.58 -5.29 15.85
N ALA A 116 0.03 -4.12 16.08
CA ALA A 116 -0.70 -2.86 16.18
C ALA A 116 -1.26 -2.35 14.83
N ARG A 117 -0.71 -2.81 13.69
CA ARG A 117 -1.15 -2.39 12.35
C ARG A 117 -2.32 -3.20 11.80
N PHE A 118 -2.46 -4.44 12.26
CA PHE A 118 -3.38 -5.41 11.68
C PHE A 118 -4.40 -5.96 12.70
N ASP A 119 -4.44 -5.45 13.92
CA ASP A 119 -5.41 -5.85 14.96
C ASP A 119 -6.87 -5.54 14.58
N GLU A 120 -7.08 -4.48 13.80
CA GLU A 120 -8.40 -4.09 13.29
C GLU A 120 -8.64 -4.46 11.82
N SER A 121 -7.74 -5.24 11.22
CA SER A 121 -7.92 -5.72 9.84
C SER A 121 -9.08 -6.74 9.74
N PRO A 122 -9.77 -6.87 8.59
CA PRO A 122 -10.83 -7.85 8.41
C PRO A 122 -10.35 -9.30 8.65
N GLY A 123 -9.08 -9.60 8.35
CA GLY A 123 -8.42 -10.87 8.63
C GLY A 123 -7.53 -10.87 9.88
N ALA A 124 -7.82 -10.03 10.89
CA ALA A 124 -6.97 -9.85 12.07
C ALA A 124 -6.63 -11.17 12.77
N GLU A 125 -7.58 -12.09 12.95
CA GLU A 125 -7.30 -13.38 13.59
C GLU A 125 -6.19 -14.16 12.87
N ALA A 126 -6.29 -14.29 11.54
CA ALA A 126 -5.29 -14.99 10.73
C ALA A 126 -3.93 -14.27 10.78
N SER A 127 -3.94 -12.95 10.63
CA SER A 127 -2.74 -12.12 10.66
C SER A 127 -2.02 -12.16 12.01
N LEU A 128 -2.74 -12.01 13.12
CA LEU A 128 -2.17 -12.03 14.46
C LEU A 128 -1.64 -13.43 14.81
N ASN A 129 -2.35 -14.50 14.43
CA ASN A 129 -1.86 -15.88 14.60
C ASN A 129 -0.57 -16.13 13.82
N LEU A 130 -0.45 -15.58 12.61
CA LEU A 130 0.75 -15.68 11.79
C LEU A 130 1.94 -14.95 12.43
N ILE A 131 1.71 -13.73 12.91
CA ILE A 131 2.71 -12.92 13.61
C ILE A 131 3.20 -13.63 14.88
N ASP A 132 2.28 -14.14 15.71
CA ASP A 132 2.61 -14.90 16.91
C ASP A 132 3.39 -16.18 16.57
N SER A 133 2.99 -16.90 15.53
CA SER A 133 3.63 -18.15 15.11
C SER A 133 5.10 -17.93 14.72
N LEU A 134 5.42 -16.87 13.97
CA LEU A 134 6.82 -16.55 13.65
C LEU A 134 7.59 -16.16 14.92
N PHE A 135 6.98 -15.37 15.80
CA PHE A 135 7.63 -14.90 17.02
C PHE A 135 8.03 -16.05 17.94
N TYR A 136 7.12 -17.00 18.16
CA TYR A 136 7.40 -18.21 18.94
C TYR A 136 8.38 -19.15 18.24
N ALA A 137 8.34 -19.26 16.89
CA ALA A 137 9.28 -20.09 16.14
C ALA A 137 10.73 -19.56 16.21
N LEU A 138 10.91 -18.28 16.53
CA LEU A 138 12.20 -17.64 16.78
C LEU A 138 12.62 -17.68 18.26
N ASP A 139 11.85 -18.37 19.11
CA ASP A 139 12.11 -18.55 20.55
C ASP A 139 12.07 -17.25 21.38
N TYR A 140 11.22 -16.30 20.98
CA TYR A 140 11.05 -15.02 21.68
C TYR A 140 9.80 -14.99 22.59
N ASP A 141 9.88 -14.22 23.68
CA ASP A 141 8.82 -14.09 24.69
C ASP A 141 7.97 -12.83 24.46
N PRO A 142 6.71 -12.95 24.05
CA PRO A 142 5.85 -11.79 23.82
C PRO A 142 5.48 -11.06 25.11
N ALA A 143 5.72 -11.63 26.29
CA ALA A 143 5.51 -10.97 27.58
C ALA A 143 6.58 -9.92 27.91
N LEU A 144 7.76 -9.97 27.28
CA LEU A 144 8.80 -8.95 27.44
C LEU A 144 8.43 -7.68 26.68
N VAL A 145 7.92 -6.67 27.40
CA VAL A 145 7.36 -5.43 26.85
C VAL A 145 8.19 -4.19 27.22
N GLU A 146 9.23 -4.37 28.03
CA GLU A 146 10.14 -3.34 28.48
C GLU A 146 10.83 -2.67 27.28
N THR A 147 11.09 -1.38 27.42
CA THR A 147 11.66 -0.52 26.36
C THR A 147 12.97 0.14 26.78
N ASP A 148 13.39 -0.04 28.05
CA ASP A 148 14.66 0.47 28.54
C ASP A 148 15.82 -0.41 28.04
N TYR A 149 16.39 -0.02 26.91
CA TYR A 149 17.50 -0.69 26.24
C TYR A 149 18.87 -0.26 26.77
N SER A 150 18.96 0.64 27.76
CA SER A 150 20.24 1.16 28.27
C SER A 150 21.14 0.05 28.84
N GLY A 151 20.55 -1.05 29.29
CA GLY A 151 21.26 -2.26 29.73
C GLY A 151 21.81 -3.15 28.59
N GLY A 152 21.58 -2.81 27.33
CA GLY A 152 22.05 -3.57 26.16
C GLY A 152 21.18 -4.76 25.74
N ASP A 153 19.94 -4.82 26.23
CA ASP A 153 18.97 -5.85 25.86
C ASP A 153 18.36 -5.55 24.46
N PRO A 154 18.62 -6.40 23.44
CA PRO A 154 18.16 -6.16 22.07
C PRO A 154 16.63 -6.20 21.93
N ALA A 155 15.94 -7.05 22.70
CA ALA A 155 14.50 -7.12 22.67
C ALA A 155 13.85 -5.82 23.16
N ARG A 156 14.43 -5.21 24.19
CA ARG A 156 14.01 -3.89 24.68
C ARG A 156 14.26 -2.78 23.67
N LEU A 157 15.38 -2.83 22.94
CA LEU A 157 15.61 -1.92 21.81
C LEU A 157 14.52 -2.09 20.74
N GLY A 158 14.17 -3.33 20.42
CA GLY A 158 13.10 -3.64 19.46
C GLY A 158 11.74 -3.09 19.88
N ASN A 159 11.34 -3.33 21.13
CA ASN A 159 10.11 -2.77 21.72
C ASN A 159 10.12 -1.23 21.69
N TYR A 160 11.24 -0.61 22.07
CA TYR A 160 11.42 0.83 22.01
C TYR A 160 11.22 1.35 20.59
N LEU A 161 11.92 0.76 19.61
CA LEU A 161 11.86 1.15 18.21
C LEU A 161 10.43 1.03 17.65
N ALA A 162 9.71 -0.06 17.92
CA ALA A 162 8.31 -0.20 17.52
C ALA A 162 7.43 0.91 18.11
N GLY A 163 7.59 1.21 19.41
CA GLY A 163 6.87 2.30 20.06
C GLY A 163 7.16 3.66 19.41
N ARG A 164 8.41 3.91 19.00
CA ARG A 164 8.79 5.15 18.29
C ARG A 164 8.20 5.22 16.88
N ILE A 165 8.17 4.11 16.13
CA ILE A 165 7.56 4.06 14.80
C ILE A 165 6.05 4.26 14.87
N LEU A 166 5.37 3.62 15.83
CA LEU A 166 3.94 3.83 16.07
C LEU A 166 3.66 5.29 16.43
N ALA A 167 4.42 5.86 17.36
CA ALA A 167 4.27 7.27 17.75
C ALA A 167 4.55 8.24 16.60
N PHE A 168 5.57 7.99 15.78
CA PHE A 168 5.81 8.75 14.55
C PHE A 168 4.59 8.70 13.63
N GLY A 169 4.01 7.51 13.45
CA GLY A 169 2.88 7.31 12.57
C GLY A 169 1.61 8.07 12.98
N LEU A 170 1.39 8.32 14.27
CA LEU A 170 0.24 9.09 14.74
C LEU A 170 0.30 10.58 14.38
N GLN A 171 1.45 11.09 13.95
CA GLN A 171 1.65 12.52 13.67
C GLN A 171 2.32 12.78 12.32
N ASP A 172 2.43 11.78 11.46
CA ASP A 172 3.08 11.91 10.16
C ASP A 172 2.17 12.52 9.07
N GLY A 173 0.91 12.80 9.39
CA GLY A 173 -0.09 13.37 8.47
C GLY A 173 -1.04 12.35 7.85
N SER A 174 -0.92 11.06 8.16
CA SER A 174 -1.75 9.99 7.56
C SER A 174 -3.18 9.91 8.08
N ASN A 175 -3.50 10.64 9.16
CA ASN A 175 -4.79 10.54 9.86
C ASN A 175 -5.10 9.13 10.40
N GLU A 176 -4.06 8.40 10.82
CA GLU A 176 -4.16 7.02 11.29
C GLU A 176 -5.16 6.80 12.44
N GLN A 177 -5.27 7.77 13.37
CA GLN A 177 -6.18 7.68 14.53
C GLN A 177 -7.65 7.62 14.13
N ASP A 178 -8.00 8.26 13.02
CA ASP A 178 -9.34 8.28 12.45
C ASP A 178 -9.41 7.37 11.21
N HIS A 179 -8.69 6.24 11.24
CA HIS A 179 -8.67 5.20 10.21
C HIS A 179 -8.36 5.71 8.79
N TYR A 180 -7.50 6.74 8.67
CA TYR A 180 -7.08 7.31 7.39
C TYR A 180 -8.22 7.94 6.57
N GLU A 181 -9.33 8.29 7.24
CA GLU A 181 -10.51 8.90 6.59
C GLU A 181 -10.17 10.26 5.99
N ASN A 182 -10.90 10.62 4.93
CA ASN A 182 -10.80 11.92 4.29
C ASN A 182 -11.30 13.01 5.24
N GLN A 183 -10.52 14.09 5.40
CA GLN A 183 -10.87 15.17 6.34
C GLN A 183 -11.61 16.33 5.66
N PHE A 184 -11.39 16.56 4.36
CA PHE A 184 -11.93 17.69 3.62
C PHE A 184 -12.36 17.39 2.19
N TYR A 185 -11.81 16.36 1.52
CA TYR A 185 -12.23 16.07 0.14
C TYR A 185 -13.65 15.50 0.09
N GLU A 186 -14.53 16.19 -0.65
CA GLU A 186 -15.83 15.69 -1.06
C GLU A 186 -15.98 15.74 -2.59
N PRO A 187 -16.54 14.70 -3.23
CA PRO A 187 -16.84 14.74 -4.65
C PRO A 187 -17.94 15.78 -4.92
N ILE A 188 -17.76 16.60 -5.95
CA ILE A 188 -18.80 17.53 -6.39
C ILE A 188 -19.88 16.84 -7.22
N ASN A 189 -19.50 15.79 -7.97
CA ASN A 189 -20.44 15.05 -8.79
C ASN A 189 -21.21 14.03 -7.93
N PRO A 190 -22.53 13.91 -8.12
CA PRO A 190 -23.31 12.86 -7.47
C PRO A 190 -22.86 11.48 -7.98
N PRO A 191 -22.94 10.42 -7.16
CA PRO A 191 -22.56 9.08 -7.58
C PRO A 191 -23.33 8.60 -8.80
N LEU A 192 -22.61 7.97 -9.74
CA LEU A 192 -23.20 7.34 -10.91
C LEU A 192 -23.48 5.86 -10.62
N ILE A 193 -24.66 5.38 -10.98
CA ILE A 193 -25.02 3.96 -10.93
C ILE A 193 -24.83 3.35 -12.33
N PRO A 194 -23.74 2.60 -12.60
CA PRO A 194 -23.38 2.22 -13.97
C PRO A 194 -24.37 1.29 -14.67
N ILE A 195 -25.25 0.61 -13.91
CA ILE A 195 -26.29 -0.27 -14.46
C ILE A 195 -27.40 0.51 -15.18
N VAL A 196 -27.53 1.81 -14.88
CA VAL A 196 -28.49 2.70 -15.54
C VAL A 196 -27.79 3.38 -16.72
N PRO A 197 -28.38 3.35 -17.94
CA PRO A 197 -27.78 4.00 -19.09
C PRO A 197 -27.65 5.53 -18.93
N GLY A 198 -26.50 6.06 -19.33
CA GLY A 198 -26.24 7.50 -19.38
C GLY A 198 -25.69 8.09 -18.08
N ASN A 199 -25.51 9.41 -18.06
CA ASN A 199 -25.01 10.15 -16.92
C ASN A 199 -25.66 11.56 -16.87
N PRO A 200 -26.98 11.62 -16.64
CA PRO A 200 -27.74 12.87 -16.73
C PRO A 200 -27.43 13.86 -15.59
N ASP A 201 -26.90 13.37 -14.47
CA ASP A 201 -26.74 14.14 -13.23
C ASP A 201 -25.31 14.64 -13.00
N ILE A 202 -24.39 14.45 -13.95
CA ILE A 202 -23.03 14.99 -13.83
C ILE A 202 -23.07 16.51 -13.76
N ILE A 203 -22.37 17.07 -12.76
CA ILE A 203 -22.34 18.51 -12.51
C ILE A 203 -21.13 19.15 -13.20
N ASP A 204 -19.95 18.53 -13.06
CA ASP A 204 -18.70 19.00 -13.61
C ASP A 204 -17.91 17.84 -14.26
N PRO A 205 -17.80 17.78 -15.60
CA PRO A 205 -17.07 16.73 -16.30
C PRO A 205 -15.56 16.75 -16.05
N ASN A 206 -15.01 17.85 -15.55
CA ASN A 206 -13.58 17.96 -15.21
C ASN A 206 -13.28 17.41 -13.80
N ARG A 207 -14.27 16.84 -13.11
CA ARG A 207 -14.16 16.38 -11.74
C ARG A 207 -14.53 14.91 -11.65
N TRP A 208 -13.86 14.21 -10.73
CA TRP A 208 -14.13 12.81 -10.47
C TRP A 208 -15.59 12.61 -10.04
N GLN A 209 -16.21 11.55 -10.55
CA GLN A 209 -17.55 11.12 -10.17
C GLN A 209 -17.44 9.72 -9.56
N PRO A 210 -17.85 9.55 -8.29
CA PRO A 210 -17.84 8.23 -7.67
C PRO A 210 -18.84 7.30 -8.35
N LEU A 211 -18.57 6.00 -8.30
CA LEU A 211 -19.49 4.97 -8.80
C LEU A 211 -20.16 4.26 -7.64
N THR A 212 -21.48 4.06 -7.74
CA THR A 212 -22.24 3.18 -6.86
C THR A 212 -22.34 1.81 -7.49
N LEU A 213 -21.85 0.79 -6.80
CA LEU A 213 -21.85 -0.60 -7.25
C LEU A 213 -22.71 -1.45 -6.32
N ASP A 214 -23.60 -2.28 -6.87
CA ASP A 214 -24.44 -3.21 -6.10
C ASP A 214 -23.60 -4.20 -5.29
N VAL A 215 -22.49 -4.65 -5.89
CA VAL A 215 -21.47 -5.49 -5.25
C VAL A 215 -20.11 -4.95 -5.67
N PHE A 216 -19.30 -4.58 -4.69
CA PHE A 216 -17.90 -4.26 -4.88
C PHE A 216 -17.06 -5.38 -4.25
N ILE A 217 -16.06 -5.85 -4.98
CA ILE A 217 -15.07 -6.80 -4.48
C ILE A 217 -13.74 -6.05 -4.56
N ASP A 218 -13.11 -5.83 -3.41
CA ASP A 218 -11.82 -5.16 -3.40
C ASP A 218 -10.71 -6.07 -3.98
N GLN A 219 -9.50 -5.53 -4.18
CA GLN A 219 -8.40 -6.30 -4.77
C GLN A 219 -7.91 -7.46 -3.87
N SER A 220 -8.29 -7.48 -2.59
CA SER A 220 -8.00 -8.56 -1.65
C SER A 220 -9.13 -9.61 -1.59
N GLY A 221 -10.24 -9.40 -2.31
CA GLY A 221 -11.38 -10.32 -2.36
C GLY A 221 -12.47 -10.05 -1.32
N ASN A 222 -12.41 -8.94 -0.58
CA ASN A 222 -13.43 -8.58 0.39
C ASN A 222 -14.68 -8.08 -0.33
N VAL A 223 -15.84 -8.70 -0.05
CA VAL A 223 -17.13 -8.32 -0.64
C VAL A 223 -17.76 -7.20 0.18
N ILE A 224 -17.99 -6.06 -0.45
CA ILE A 224 -18.64 -4.89 0.13
C ILE A 224 -19.98 -4.69 -0.58
N PRO A 225 -21.11 -4.99 0.09
CA PRO A 225 -22.43 -4.84 -0.51
C PRO A 225 -22.81 -3.36 -0.65
N ILE A 226 -23.40 -2.99 -1.80
CA ILE A 226 -23.91 -1.65 -2.13
C ILE A 226 -22.96 -0.55 -1.63
N SER A 227 -21.91 -0.29 -2.40
CA SER A 227 -20.88 0.66 -2.01
C SER A 227 -20.75 1.79 -3.01
N THR A 228 -20.52 2.99 -2.50
CA THR A 228 -19.97 4.10 -3.26
C THR A 228 -18.61 4.40 -2.65
N PRO A 229 -17.52 3.78 -3.13
CA PRO A 229 -16.21 3.97 -2.53
C PRO A 229 -15.83 5.45 -2.54
N ASN A 230 -15.31 5.94 -1.41
CA ASN A 230 -14.76 7.28 -1.33
C ASN A 230 -13.51 7.40 -2.22
N PHE A 231 -13.11 8.63 -2.52
CA PHE A 231 -11.78 8.87 -3.08
C PHE A 231 -10.77 8.36 -2.05
N LEU A 232 -9.95 7.40 -2.43
CA LEU A 232 -8.94 6.83 -1.55
C LEU A 232 -7.82 7.84 -1.29
N SER A 233 -7.67 8.27 -0.03
CA SER A 233 -6.54 9.07 0.46
C SER A 233 -6.20 10.32 -0.40
N PRO A 234 -7.17 11.19 -0.73
CA PRO A 234 -6.95 12.39 -1.56
C PRO A 234 -5.99 13.41 -0.92
N GLU A 235 -5.73 13.25 0.37
CA GLU A 235 -4.99 14.18 1.22
C GLU A 235 -3.60 13.63 1.55
N TRP A 236 -3.26 12.44 1.04
CA TRP A 236 -2.04 11.70 1.37
C TRP A 236 -0.74 12.46 1.06
N GLY A 237 -0.80 13.48 0.21
CA GLY A 237 0.33 14.35 -0.09
C GLY A 237 0.91 15.08 1.14
N ILE A 238 0.16 15.19 2.24
CA ILE A 238 0.68 15.77 3.50
C ILE A 238 1.46 14.77 4.36
N VAL A 239 1.38 13.47 4.04
CA VAL A 239 2.10 12.42 4.77
C VAL A 239 3.60 12.64 4.62
N THR A 240 4.33 12.56 5.73
CA THR A 240 5.78 12.76 5.78
C THR A 240 6.46 11.80 4.80
N PRO A 241 7.10 12.30 3.72
CA PRO A 241 7.66 11.44 2.70
C PRO A 241 8.96 10.80 3.16
N PHE A 242 9.29 9.64 2.58
CA PHE A 242 10.59 8.99 2.80
C PHE A 242 11.75 9.78 2.17
N ALA A 243 11.62 10.16 0.90
CA ALA A 243 12.72 10.73 0.11
C ALA A 243 12.34 11.97 -0.71
N LEU A 244 11.06 12.32 -0.80
CA LEU A 244 10.60 13.49 -1.56
C LEU A 244 10.87 14.76 -0.76
N GLY A 245 11.48 15.74 -1.41
CA GLY A 245 11.85 17.00 -0.79
C GLY A 245 10.94 18.15 -1.19
N ALA A 246 11.17 19.32 -0.58
CA ALA A 246 10.44 20.55 -0.92
C ALA A 246 10.58 20.95 -2.41
N ASN A 247 11.68 20.59 -3.07
CA ASN A 247 11.89 20.85 -4.50
C ASN A 247 10.99 19.99 -5.41
N ASP A 248 10.46 18.87 -4.89
CA ASP A 248 9.53 18.02 -5.62
C ASP A 248 8.07 18.43 -5.39
N LEU A 249 7.81 19.33 -4.44
CA LEU A 249 6.49 19.64 -3.92
C LEU A 249 5.87 20.87 -4.60
N THR A 250 4.65 20.70 -5.09
CA THR A 250 3.74 21.80 -5.43
C THR A 250 2.54 21.74 -4.48
N ILE A 251 2.22 22.87 -3.85
CA ILE A 251 1.04 22.99 -2.98
C ILE A 251 -0.03 23.76 -3.75
N TYR A 252 -1.20 23.14 -3.84
CA TYR A 252 -2.40 23.73 -4.42
C TYR A 252 -3.42 24.05 -3.32
N GLU A 253 -4.40 24.87 -3.67
CA GLU A 253 -5.54 25.16 -2.82
C GLU A 253 -6.85 24.89 -3.56
N ARG A 254 -7.82 24.29 -2.87
CA ARG A 254 -9.17 24.09 -3.37
C ARG A 254 -10.18 24.22 -2.24
N TYR A 255 -11.18 25.08 -2.42
CA TYR A 255 -12.23 25.35 -1.44
C TYR A 255 -11.69 25.69 -0.04
N GLY A 256 -10.57 26.41 0.05
CA GLY A 256 -9.94 26.79 1.32
C GLY A 256 -9.08 25.70 1.98
N HIS A 257 -8.90 24.56 1.32
CA HIS A 257 -8.03 23.48 1.79
C HIS A 257 -6.81 23.31 0.86
N ALA A 258 -5.63 23.19 1.46
CA ALA A 258 -4.41 22.91 0.72
C ALA A 258 -4.29 21.41 0.41
N TYR A 259 -3.84 21.07 -0.79
CA TYR A 259 -3.46 19.71 -1.16
C TYR A 259 -2.08 19.69 -1.83
N TRP A 260 -1.32 18.66 -1.52
CA TRP A 260 0.11 18.59 -1.78
C TRP A 260 0.36 17.58 -2.90
N VAL A 261 1.08 17.98 -3.93
CA VAL A 261 1.39 17.14 -5.09
C VAL A 261 2.90 17.11 -5.27
N TYR A 262 3.48 15.93 -5.10
CA TYR A 262 4.88 15.71 -5.41
C TYR A 262 5.06 15.27 -6.86
N ARG A 263 6.13 15.75 -7.50
CA ARG A 263 6.45 15.45 -8.91
C ARG A 263 5.27 15.71 -9.84
N ASP A 264 4.67 16.87 -9.67
CA ASP A 264 3.47 17.27 -10.39
C ASP A 264 3.70 17.30 -11.92
N PRO A 265 3.02 16.43 -12.70
CA PRO A 265 3.12 16.43 -14.16
C PRO A 265 2.33 17.57 -14.82
N GLY A 266 1.58 18.37 -14.05
CA GLY A 266 0.67 19.39 -14.54
C GLY A 266 -0.75 18.89 -14.74
N ALA A 267 -1.64 19.80 -15.13
CA ALA A 267 -3.06 19.50 -15.29
C ALA A 267 -3.35 18.68 -16.56
N PRO A 268 -4.35 17.77 -16.52
CA PRO A 268 -4.85 17.09 -17.71
C PRO A 268 -5.63 18.06 -18.62
N PRO A 269 -5.97 17.64 -19.87
CA PRO A 269 -6.95 18.36 -20.68
C PRO A 269 -8.27 18.55 -19.93
N TYR A 270 -8.81 19.76 -19.95
CA TYR A 270 -10.14 20.05 -19.42
C TYR A 270 -11.12 20.32 -20.55
N LEU A 271 -12.36 19.91 -20.35
CA LEU A 271 -13.49 20.31 -21.18
C LEU A 271 -13.90 21.74 -20.81
N GLU A 272 -13.93 22.64 -21.79
CA GLU A 272 -14.41 24.02 -21.65
C GLU A 272 -15.81 24.15 -22.31
N PRO A 273 -16.91 23.97 -21.54
CA PRO A 273 -18.23 23.76 -22.13
C PRO A 273 -18.81 24.99 -22.83
N LEU A 274 -18.35 26.19 -22.47
CA LEU A 274 -18.93 27.47 -22.88
C LEU A 274 -18.33 28.04 -24.18
N VAL A 275 -17.11 27.63 -24.56
CA VAL A 275 -16.38 28.23 -25.69
C VAL A 275 -15.85 27.18 -26.68
N GLY A 276 -15.79 25.90 -26.30
CA GLY A 276 -15.23 24.85 -27.16
C GLY A 276 -13.75 25.06 -27.52
N GLY A 277 -13.06 25.92 -26.76
CA GLY A 277 -11.65 26.23 -26.91
C GLY A 277 -10.76 25.43 -25.95
N GLY A 278 -9.49 25.82 -25.88
CA GLY A 278 -8.50 25.16 -25.02
C GLY A 278 -8.19 23.74 -25.47
N LEU A 279 -8.06 22.82 -24.51
CA LEU A 279 -7.77 21.40 -24.73
C LEU A 279 -9.04 20.52 -24.72
N SER A 280 -10.19 21.11 -25.04
CA SER A 280 -11.49 20.42 -25.04
C SER A 280 -11.54 19.26 -26.04
N GLU A 281 -10.88 19.39 -27.18
CA GLU A 281 -10.85 18.34 -28.21
C GLU A 281 -9.93 17.18 -27.81
N GLU A 282 -8.91 17.45 -27.01
CA GLU A 282 -7.98 16.49 -26.43
C GLU A 282 -8.67 15.72 -25.30
N TYR A 283 -9.47 16.42 -24.47
CA TYR A 283 -10.38 15.77 -23.52
C TYR A 283 -11.32 14.79 -24.25
N LYS A 284 -12.08 15.25 -25.26
CA LYS A 284 -13.04 14.41 -25.99
C LYS A 284 -12.38 13.25 -26.71
N TRP A 285 -11.22 13.49 -27.30
CA TRP A 285 -10.43 12.47 -27.99
C TRP A 285 -9.95 11.39 -27.01
N GLY A 286 -9.40 11.79 -25.85
CA GLY A 286 -8.98 10.85 -24.80
C GLY A 286 -10.12 9.97 -24.29
N PHE A 287 -11.31 10.54 -24.07
CA PHE A 287 -12.49 9.76 -23.69
C PHE A 287 -12.97 8.83 -24.82
N SER A 288 -12.86 9.26 -26.07
CA SER A 288 -13.29 8.48 -27.23
C SER A 288 -12.37 7.27 -27.50
N LEU A 289 -11.07 7.39 -27.21
CA LEU A 289 -10.11 6.28 -27.29
C LEU A 289 -10.55 5.07 -26.47
N VAL A 290 -11.09 5.29 -25.26
CA VAL A 290 -11.58 4.20 -24.39
C VAL A 290 -12.66 3.39 -25.11
N ALA A 291 -13.65 4.06 -25.71
CA ALA A 291 -14.72 3.40 -26.43
C ALA A 291 -14.21 2.69 -27.70
N ILE A 292 -13.37 3.37 -28.50
CA ILE A 292 -12.82 2.82 -29.75
C ILE A 292 -11.99 1.56 -29.47
N TRP A 293 -11.02 1.63 -28.55
CA TRP A 293 -10.15 0.48 -28.25
C TRP A 293 -10.90 -0.64 -27.54
N SER A 294 -11.91 -0.33 -26.71
CA SER A 294 -12.75 -1.37 -26.11
C SER A 294 -13.53 -2.18 -27.15
N ALA A 295 -13.81 -1.60 -28.32
CA ALA A 295 -14.51 -2.30 -29.40
C ALA A 295 -13.68 -3.45 -29.99
N HIS A 296 -12.38 -3.51 -29.69
CA HIS A 296 -11.48 -4.59 -30.12
C HIS A 296 -11.47 -5.78 -29.14
N LEU A 297 -12.12 -5.65 -27.98
CA LEU A 297 -12.09 -6.67 -26.93
C LEU A 297 -13.20 -7.71 -27.09
N ASP A 298 -13.44 -8.19 -28.31
CA ASP A 298 -14.36 -9.29 -28.56
C ASP A 298 -13.61 -10.65 -28.51
N PRO A 299 -13.76 -11.45 -27.44
CA PRO A 299 -13.08 -12.74 -27.33
C PRO A 299 -13.52 -13.76 -28.40
N ALA A 300 -14.57 -13.48 -29.16
CA ALA A 300 -15.04 -14.33 -30.26
C ALA A 300 -14.39 -14.01 -31.62
N ASP A 301 -13.61 -12.93 -31.74
CA ASP A 301 -13.00 -12.52 -33.00
C ASP A 301 -11.85 -13.44 -33.47
N GLY A 302 -11.32 -14.27 -32.56
CA GLY A 302 -10.23 -15.21 -32.81
C GLY A 302 -8.85 -14.56 -32.96
N VAL A 303 -8.72 -13.27 -32.67
CA VAL A 303 -7.47 -12.52 -32.73
C VAL A 303 -6.65 -12.78 -31.47
N MET A 304 -5.40 -13.20 -31.64
CA MET A 304 -4.45 -13.40 -30.54
C MET A 304 -3.50 -12.22 -30.46
N TRP A 305 -3.37 -11.60 -29.28
CA TRP A 305 -2.43 -10.51 -29.05
C TRP A 305 -1.17 -11.01 -28.37
N ASP A 306 -0.02 -10.70 -28.96
CA ASP A 306 1.27 -10.87 -28.29
C ASP A 306 1.52 -9.67 -27.38
N ILE A 307 1.27 -9.87 -26.09
CA ILE A 307 1.49 -8.85 -25.05
C ILE A 307 2.86 -9.00 -24.36
N SER A 308 3.77 -9.79 -24.92
CA SER A 308 5.09 -10.00 -24.34
C SER A 308 5.96 -8.73 -24.47
N PRO A 309 6.99 -8.58 -23.63
CA PRO A 309 7.99 -7.51 -23.79
C PRO A 309 8.73 -7.54 -25.14
N GLY A 310 8.66 -8.66 -25.88
CA GLY A 310 9.22 -8.80 -27.21
C GLY A 310 8.39 -8.10 -28.30
N ALA A 311 7.08 -7.99 -28.10
CA ALA A 311 6.15 -7.39 -29.04
C ALA A 311 5.71 -5.97 -28.64
N LEU A 312 5.53 -5.70 -27.34
CA LEU A 312 5.03 -4.42 -26.82
C LEU A 312 6.05 -3.67 -25.96
N GLY A 313 5.93 -2.34 -25.95
CA GLY A 313 6.81 -1.43 -25.21
C GLY A 313 8.07 -1.03 -25.99
N ASN A 314 9.12 -0.60 -25.29
CA ASN A 314 10.32 0.00 -25.91
C ASN A 314 9.99 1.20 -26.81
N ASN A 315 9.13 2.08 -26.29
CA ASN A 315 8.70 3.29 -26.96
C ASN A 315 9.88 4.24 -27.27
N PRO A 316 9.76 5.03 -28.36
CA PRO A 316 10.65 6.17 -28.59
C PRO A 316 10.43 7.26 -27.52
N ALA A 317 10.98 8.46 -27.74
CA ALA A 317 10.71 9.59 -26.87
C ALA A 317 9.20 9.79 -26.69
N LEU A 318 8.76 9.91 -25.43
CA LEU A 318 7.36 10.15 -25.10
C LEU A 318 6.95 11.58 -25.49
N PRO A 319 5.68 11.80 -25.83
CA PRO A 319 5.12 13.13 -26.08
C PRO A 319 5.47 14.11 -24.97
N GLN A 320 5.85 15.33 -25.34
CA GLN A 320 6.18 16.42 -24.42
C GLN A 320 5.05 17.44 -24.28
N SER A 321 3.99 17.28 -25.08
CA SER A 321 2.78 18.09 -25.02
C SER A 321 1.53 17.24 -25.22
N ILE A 322 0.40 17.74 -24.71
CA ILE A 322 -0.88 17.04 -24.82
C ILE A 322 -1.29 16.76 -26.29
N PRO A 323 -1.16 17.71 -27.24
CA PRO A 323 -1.55 17.47 -28.62
C PRO A 323 -0.72 16.38 -29.33
N GLU A 324 0.56 16.22 -28.97
CA GLU A 324 1.46 15.21 -29.57
C GLU A 324 0.99 13.76 -29.33
N TYR A 325 0.14 13.52 -28.33
CA TYR A 325 -0.40 12.18 -28.08
C TYR A 325 -1.26 11.64 -29.24
N ARG A 326 -1.83 12.51 -30.08
CA ARG A 326 -2.60 12.09 -31.26
C ARG A 326 -1.73 11.42 -32.33
N ASP A 327 -0.48 11.83 -32.44
CA ASP A 327 0.48 11.24 -33.36
C ASP A 327 1.17 10.02 -32.73
N PHE A 328 1.17 9.93 -31.40
CA PHE A 328 1.78 8.83 -30.65
C PHE A 328 0.90 7.57 -30.65
N TYR A 329 -0.40 7.70 -30.39
CA TYR A 329 -1.31 6.56 -30.32
C TYR A 329 -2.04 6.30 -31.64
N ASP A 330 -2.15 5.04 -32.06
CA ASP A 330 -3.02 4.67 -33.17
C ASP A 330 -4.48 4.71 -32.70
N LEU A 331 -5.22 5.70 -33.18
CA LEU A 331 -6.61 5.90 -32.79
C LEU A 331 -7.50 4.70 -33.12
N LEU A 332 -7.34 4.11 -34.31
CA LEU A 332 -8.26 3.12 -34.83
C LEU A 332 -7.81 1.71 -34.53
N GLU A 333 -6.54 1.37 -34.79
CA GLU A 333 -6.04 0.00 -34.60
C GLU A 333 -5.58 -0.25 -33.16
N GLY A 334 -5.35 0.81 -32.40
CA GLY A 334 -4.83 0.76 -31.05
C GLY A 334 -3.32 0.56 -30.97
N GLY A 335 -2.77 0.86 -29.80
CA GLY A 335 -1.34 0.72 -29.52
C GLY A 335 -0.53 2.02 -29.66
N ASP A 336 0.77 1.88 -29.40
CA ASP A 336 1.78 2.94 -29.40
C ASP A 336 2.93 2.59 -30.38
N PRO A 337 3.91 3.48 -30.61
CA PRO A 337 5.01 3.22 -31.54
C PRO A 337 6.04 2.21 -31.03
N GLY A 338 5.79 1.60 -29.87
CA GLY A 338 6.62 0.59 -29.25
C GLY A 338 6.75 -0.64 -30.13
N ARG A 339 7.96 -1.20 -30.15
CA ARG A 339 8.30 -2.36 -30.99
C ARG A 339 8.78 -3.55 -30.16
N GLY A 340 8.65 -3.46 -28.84
CA GLY A 340 9.20 -4.41 -27.89
C GLY A 340 10.73 -4.48 -27.95
N ARG A 341 11.29 -5.51 -27.32
CA ARG A 341 12.71 -5.83 -27.32
C ARG A 341 12.94 -7.24 -27.84
N SER A 342 13.65 -7.35 -28.96
CA SER A 342 14.10 -8.65 -29.50
C SER A 342 15.19 -9.32 -28.68
N ILE A 343 15.68 -8.64 -27.63
CA ILE A 343 16.67 -9.13 -26.68
C ILE A 343 16.26 -8.62 -25.31
N ASN A 344 16.14 -9.54 -24.36
CA ASN A 344 15.95 -9.21 -22.96
C ASN A 344 17.15 -8.39 -22.44
N PRO A 345 16.93 -7.16 -21.94
CA PRO A 345 18.03 -6.27 -21.54
C PRO A 345 18.75 -6.71 -20.27
N TYR A 346 18.16 -7.61 -19.48
CA TYR A 346 18.76 -8.15 -18.27
C TYR A 346 19.58 -9.42 -18.55
N THR A 347 19.03 -10.36 -19.32
CA THR A 347 19.70 -11.65 -19.58
C THR A 347 20.58 -11.63 -20.84
N GLY A 348 20.38 -10.66 -21.74
CA GLY A 348 21.06 -10.61 -23.04
C GLY A 348 20.63 -11.70 -24.03
N GLN A 349 19.56 -12.44 -23.71
CA GLN A 349 19.01 -13.51 -24.55
C GLN A 349 17.83 -12.99 -25.39
N PRO A 350 17.54 -13.63 -26.54
CA PRO A 350 16.36 -13.31 -27.35
C PRO A 350 15.06 -13.26 -26.55
#